data_AF-H3NHI5-F1
#
_entry.id   AF-H3NHI5-F1
#
_cell.length_a   1.000
_cell.length_b   1.000
_cell.length_c   1.000
_cell.angle_alpha   90.00
_cell.angle_beta   90.00
_cell.angle_gamma   90.00
#
_symmetry.space_group_name_H-M   'P 1'
#
loop_
_entity.id
_entity.type
_entity.pdbx_description
1 polymer ?
#
loop_
_entity_poly.entity_id
_entity_poly.type
_entity_poly.pdbx_seq_one_letter_code
_entity_poly.pdbx_strand_id
1 'polypeptide(L)'
;MKKFLIPVALASLFMTATSPILACCGDIDLPAKETIMAQEDHEDHEDHEDHDHEGHDHDHHDHHDHDDHDHAFEFDPAHVVKKEGDHFIMAHGDHYHKIALSDLPEELVKETEEHLAGHPELAEAYDKQIQISEGYFEDADVKDRDLSEWAGEWQSVYPYLEDGTLDPVMEQKAMDKDSEMNAEEYKEYYTKGYQTDVGQVTITEDSITFKRGDQEATATYEYSGYQILEYEKGNRGVRYLFTKTEGDEEAPASVQFSDHNIAPAHDLSHFHLYFSDEGHDQLIEELENWPTYYPADWDAGQILADLLNH
;
A
#
# COMPACT_ATOMS: atom_id res chain seq x y z
N MET A 1 -28.01 7.52 -13.65
CA MET A 1 -27.30 6.27 -13.99
C MET A 1 -27.94 5.10 -13.25
N LYS A 2 -27.94 3.89 -13.83
CA LYS A 2 -28.29 2.65 -13.10
C LYS A 2 -27.06 2.27 -12.27
N LYS A 3 -27.24 2.00 -10.98
CA LYS A 3 -26.16 1.64 -10.05
C LYS A 3 -25.88 0.15 -10.14
N PHE A 4 -24.62 -0.25 -10.26
CA PHE A 4 -24.19 -1.66 -10.23
C PHE A 4 -23.07 -1.83 -9.20
N LEU A 5 -23.34 -2.62 -8.17
CA LEU A 5 -22.38 -2.96 -7.12
C LEU A 5 -21.64 -4.22 -7.55
N ILE A 6 -20.31 -4.17 -7.59
CA ILE A 6 -19.47 -5.34 -7.86
C ILE A 6 -18.93 -5.82 -6.51
N PRO A 7 -19.23 -7.06 -6.06
CA PRO A 7 -18.59 -7.61 -4.89
C PRO A 7 -17.10 -7.84 -5.19
N VAL A 8 -16.22 -7.53 -4.23
CA VAL A 8 -14.76 -7.76 -4.34
C VAL A 8 -14.50 -9.25 -4.22
N ALA A 9 -14.79 -10.00 -5.27
CA ALA A 9 -14.23 -11.34 -5.43
C ALA A 9 -12.76 -11.14 -5.82
N LEU A 10 -11.83 -11.69 -5.04
CA LEU A 10 -10.41 -11.81 -5.39
C LEU A 10 -10.28 -12.23 -6.87
N ALA A 11 -10.03 -11.27 -7.75
CA ALA A 11 -9.79 -11.52 -9.16
C ALA A 11 -8.40 -12.13 -9.28
N SER A 12 -8.35 -13.46 -9.28
CA SER A 12 -7.12 -14.24 -9.35
C SER A 12 -6.28 -13.85 -10.55
N LEU A 13 -5.06 -13.36 -10.27
CA LEU A 13 -4.05 -13.00 -11.25
C LEU A 13 -3.43 -14.28 -11.86
N PHE A 14 -3.77 -14.59 -13.11
CA PHE A 14 -2.97 -15.50 -13.94
C PHE A 14 -2.38 -14.72 -15.12
N MET A 15 -1.17 -14.16 -14.94
CA MET A 15 -0.38 -13.68 -16.07
C MET A 15 0.23 -14.87 -16.81
N THR A 16 -0.31 -15.20 -17.98
CA THR A 16 0.36 -16.09 -18.93
C THR A 16 1.22 -15.27 -19.88
N ALA A 17 2.51 -15.12 -19.58
CA ALA A 17 3.49 -14.63 -20.53
C ALA A 17 4.11 -15.83 -21.27
N THR A 18 3.76 -15.98 -22.55
CA THR A 18 4.41 -16.92 -23.47
C THR A 18 5.55 -16.22 -24.19
N SER A 19 6.81 -16.65 -23.97
CA SER A 19 7.90 -16.51 -24.95
C SER A 19 9.17 -17.28 -24.55
N PRO A 20 10.07 -17.56 -25.53
CA PRO A 20 10.61 -18.90 -25.70
C PRO A 20 11.96 -19.15 -25.02
N ILE A 21 12.16 -20.45 -24.77
CA ILE A 21 13.37 -21.11 -24.28
C ILE A 21 14.60 -20.73 -25.14
N LEU A 22 15.64 -20.23 -24.48
CA LEU A 22 17.02 -20.35 -24.96
C LEU A 22 17.89 -20.93 -23.86
N ALA A 23 18.34 -22.16 -24.10
CA ALA A 23 19.23 -22.92 -23.24
C ALA A 23 20.65 -22.32 -23.25
N CYS A 24 21.27 -22.22 -22.08
CA CYS A 24 22.73 -22.25 -21.94
C CYS A 24 23.11 -22.96 -20.63
N CYS A 25 23.89 -24.03 -20.78
CA CYS A 25 24.55 -24.80 -19.72
C CYS A 25 25.61 -23.97 -18.99
N GLY A 26 25.88 -24.33 -17.74
CA GLY A 26 27.09 -23.91 -17.03
C GLY A 26 27.11 -24.37 -15.57
N ASP A 27 27.57 -25.60 -15.34
CA ASP A 27 27.93 -26.12 -14.01
C ASP A 27 29.06 -25.28 -13.38
N ILE A 28 28.92 -24.90 -12.11
CA ILE A 28 30.06 -24.62 -11.23
C ILE A 28 29.79 -25.26 -9.87
N ASP A 29 30.78 -26.04 -9.45
CA ASP A 29 30.77 -26.95 -8.32
C ASP A 29 31.68 -26.43 -7.18
N LEU A 30 31.29 -26.76 -5.94
CA LEU A 30 32.02 -26.82 -4.66
C LEU A 30 32.40 -25.52 -3.88
N PRO A 31 32.68 -25.62 -2.55
CA PRO A 31 32.57 -26.78 -1.62
C PRO A 31 31.87 -26.51 -0.28
N ALA A 32 31.52 -27.63 0.36
CA ALA A 32 31.15 -27.76 1.78
C ALA A 32 32.31 -27.45 2.74
N LYS A 33 31.97 -27.00 3.96
CA LYS A 33 32.79 -27.19 5.15
C LYS A 33 31.94 -27.39 6.41
N GLU A 34 32.39 -28.39 7.17
CA GLU A 34 31.82 -29.04 8.34
C GLU A 34 31.77 -28.24 9.66
N THR A 35 30.73 -28.58 10.44
CA THR A 35 30.71 -28.93 11.89
C THR A 35 30.91 -27.83 12.94
N ILE A 36 29.94 -27.73 13.87
CA ILE A 36 30.04 -28.14 15.29
C ILE A 36 28.61 -28.35 15.85
N MET A 37 28.37 -29.57 16.35
CA MET A 37 27.23 -29.91 17.22
C MET A 37 27.61 -29.70 18.69
N ALA A 38 26.64 -29.29 19.50
CA ALA A 38 26.55 -29.65 20.91
C ALA A 38 25.07 -29.88 21.26
N GLN A 39 24.73 -31.15 21.53
CA GLN A 39 23.55 -31.55 22.29
C GLN A 39 23.82 -31.32 23.77
N GLU A 40 22.77 -31.04 24.54
CA GLU A 40 22.53 -31.71 25.81
C GLU A 40 21.02 -31.73 26.09
N ASP A 41 20.54 -32.94 26.36
CA ASP A 41 19.15 -33.36 26.60
C ASP A 41 18.83 -33.37 28.11
N HIS A 42 17.55 -33.68 28.39
CA HIS A 42 16.92 -34.13 29.66
C HIS A 42 16.45 -33.06 30.65
N GLU A 43 15.37 -33.24 31.42
CA GLU A 43 14.08 -33.97 31.39
C GLU A 43 13.48 -33.75 32.81
N ASP A 44 12.16 -33.94 32.94
CA ASP A 44 11.39 -34.26 34.15
C ASP A 44 11.18 -33.22 35.29
N HIS A 45 9.92 -32.86 35.56
CA HIS A 45 9.08 -33.67 36.46
C HIS A 45 7.61 -33.19 36.53
N GLU A 46 6.75 -34.18 36.76
CA GLU A 46 5.28 -34.22 36.79
C GLU A 46 4.61 -33.77 38.12
N ASP A 47 3.26 -33.83 38.08
CA ASP A 47 2.26 -34.07 39.15
C ASP A 47 1.65 -32.85 39.89
N HIS A 48 0.33 -32.71 40.12
CA HIS A 48 -0.80 -33.65 40.06
C HIS A 48 -2.18 -32.94 40.21
N GLU A 49 -3.24 -33.66 39.82
CA GLU A 49 -4.61 -33.75 40.39
C GLU A 49 -5.79 -32.87 39.90
N ASP A 50 -6.63 -33.54 39.07
CA ASP A 50 -8.08 -33.79 39.19
C ASP A 50 -9.08 -32.69 39.54
N HIS A 51 -10.01 -32.46 38.60
CA HIS A 51 -11.44 -32.37 38.91
C HIS A 51 -12.32 -32.81 37.71
N ASP A 52 -12.97 -33.95 37.86
CA ASP A 52 -14.16 -34.34 37.09
C ASP A 52 -15.34 -33.40 37.42
N HIS A 53 -16.06 -32.91 36.41
CA HIS A 53 -17.52 -32.93 36.40
C HIS A 53 -18.08 -32.75 34.98
N GLU A 54 -18.99 -33.67 34.66
CA GLU A 54 -19.72 -33.81 33.41
C GLU A 54 -20.63 -32.63 33.05
N GLY A 55 -20.78 -32.41 31.73
CA GLY A 55 -22.08 -32.23 31.12
C GLY A 55 -22.49 -30.80 30.78
N HIS A 56 -22.00 -30.29 29.66
CA HIS A 56 -22.82 -29.45 28.79
C HIS A 56 -22.43 -29.68 27.33
N ASP A 57 -23.29 -30.44 26.64
CA ASP A 57 -23.41 -30.42 25.18
C ASP A 57 -23.66 -28.97 24.76
N HIS A 58 -22.71 -28.35 24.08
CA HIS A 58 -22.99 -27.26 23.17
C HIS A 58 -22.25 -27.47 21.86
N ASP A 59 -23.09 -27.56 20.85
CA ASP A 59 -22.86 -27.82 19.45
C ASP A 59 -21.68 -27.05 18.85
N HIS A 60 -20.94 -27.78 18.03
CA HIS A 60 -20.31 -27.36 16.79
C HIS A 60 -19.86 -25.91 16.66
N HIS A 61 -18.52 -25.75 16.70
CA HIS A 61 -17.75 -24.74 15.98
C HIS A 61 -18.58 -23.93 14.97
N ASP A 62 -19.01 -22.75 15.40
CA ASP A 62 -19.24 -21.64 14.48
C ASP A 62 -17.90 -21.42 13.76
N HIS A 63 -17.83 -21.93 12.54
CA HIS A 63 -17.03 -21.29 11.53
C HIS A 63 -17.51 -19.84 11.52
N HIS A 64 -16.63 -18.92 11.89
CA HIS A 64 -16.80 -17.54 11.50
C HIS A 64 -16.92 -17.54 9.99
N ASP A 65 -18.16 -17.53 9.49
CA ASP A 65 -18.51 -16.85 8.28
C ASP A 65 -17.87 -15.47 8.44
N HIS A 66 -16.75 -15.27 7.76
CA HIS A 66 -16.30 -13.93 7.41
C HIS A 66 -17.44 -13.37 6.59
N ASP A 67 -18.38 -12.69 7.27
CA ASP A 67 -19.36 -11.84 6.62
C ASP A 67 -18.56 -10.95 5.67
N ASP A 68 -18.80 -11.18 4.38
CA ASP A 68 -18.27 -10.42 3.26
C ASP A 68 -18.27 -8.94 3.63
N HIS A 69 -17.09 -8.37 3.87
CA HIS A 69 -16.96 -6.94 3.93
C HIS A 69 -17.32 -6.43 2.53
N ASP A 70 -18.54 -5.90 2.40
CA ASP A 70 -19.10 -5.23 1.22
C ASP A 70 -18.23 -4.00 0.87
N HIS A 71 -17.03 -4.20 0.34
CA HIS A 71 -16.22 -3.17 -0.31
C HIS A 71 -16.67 -2.98 -1.75
N ALA A 72 -17.98 -2.97 -1.97
CA ALA A 72 -18.55 -2.89 -3.29
C ALA A 72 -18.30 -1.50 -3.88
N PHE A 73 -17.24 -1.37 -4.67
CA PHE A 73 -17.01 -0.19 -5.50
C PHE A 73 -18.13 -0.08 -6.56
N GLU A 74 -18.68 1.13 -6.74
CA GLU A 74 -19.76 1.40 -7.70
C GLU A 74 -19.19 1.57 -9.10
N PHE A 75 -19.41 0.58 -9.98
CA PHE A 75 -18.97 0.69 -11.38
C PHE A 75 -19.63 1.89 -12.07
N ASP A 76 -18.82 2.83 -12.54
CA ASP A 76 -19.25 3.97 -13.35
C ASP A 76 -18.48 3.96 -14.68
N PRO A 77 -19.17 3.77 -15.84
CA PRO A 77 -18.55 3.87 -17.16
C PRO A 77 -17.75 5.16 -17.36
N ALA A 78 -18.14 6.27 -16.72
CA ALA A 78 -17.49 7.57 -16.85
C ALA A 78 -16.12 7.65 -16.15
N HIS A 79 -15.81 6.71 -15.26
CA HIS A 79 -14.51 6.61 -14.60
C HIS A 79 -13.59 5.55 -15.24
N VAL A 80 -14.07 4.85 -16.28
CA VAL A 80 -13.26 3.89 -17.01
C VAL A 80 -12.30 4.61 -17.94
N VAL A 81 -11.00 4.41 -17.74
CA VAL A 81 -9.94 5.12 -18.47
C VAL A 81 -9.35 4.29 -19.62
N LYS A 82 -9.42 2.96 -19.53
CA LYS A 82 -8.84 2.06 -20.53
C LYS A 82 -9.54 0.71 -20.56
N LYS A 83 -9.42 0.00 -21.68
CA LYS A 83 -9.77 -1.42 -21.81
C LYS A 83 -8.52 -2.21 -22.19
N GLU A 84 -8.24 -3.28 -21.45
CA GLU A 84 -7.09 -4.17 -21.67
C GLU A 84 -7.57 -5.62 -21.75
N GLY A 85 -7.55 -6.18 -22.97
CA GLY A 85 -8.07 -7.53 -23.20
C GLY A 85 -9.55 -7.66 -22.82
N ASP A 86 -9.82 -8.52 -21.84
CA ASP A 86 -11.12 -8.80 -21.24
C ASP A 86 -11.37 -8.04 -19.93
N HIS A 87 -10.61 -6.97 -19.66
CA HIS A 87 -10.77 -6.12 -18.48
C HIS A 87 -10.97 -4.64 -18.84
N PHE A 88 -11.72 -3.92 -18.00
CA PHE A 88 -11.72 -2.47 -17.94
C PHE A 88 -10.79 -2.01 -16.82
N ILE A 89 -10.09 -0.89 -17.06
CA ILE A 89 -9.30 -0.17 -16.08
C ILE A 89 -10.07 1.09 -15.72
N MET A 90 -10.34 1.26 -14.44
CA MET A 90 -11.21 2.31 -13.95
C MET A 90 -10.56 3.03 -12.79
N ALA A 91 -10.55 4.35 -12.88
CA ALA A 91 -9.98 5.21 -11.85
C ALA A 91 -10.86 5.19 -10.60
N HIS A 92 -10.20 5.18 -9.45
CA HIS A 92 -10.83 5.38 -8.15
C HIS A 92 -9.86 6.21 -7.31
N GLY A 93 -10.18 7.49 -7.08
CA GLY A 93 -9.22 8.42 -6.49
C GLY A 93 -7.94 8.54 -7.34
N ASP A 94 -6.79 8.32 -6.71
CA ASP A 94 -5.46 8.33 -7.35
C ASP A 94 -4.95 6.95 -7.80
N HIS A 95 -5.74 5.88 -7.62
CA HIS A 95 -5.41 4.52 -8.06
C HIS A 95 -6.43 3.95 -9.07
N TYR A 96 -6.23 2.69 -9.48
CA TYR A 96 -7.02 2.05 -10.53
C TYR A 96 -7.43 0.63 -10.17
N HIS A 97 -8.66 0.25 -10.56
CA HIS A 97 -9.16 -1.11 -10.44
C HIS A 97 -9.26 -1.79 -11.81
N LYS A 98 -8.91 -3.08 -11.85
CA LYS A 98 -9.14 -3.98 -12.98
C LYS A 98 -10.47 -4.70 -12.79
N ILE A 99 -11.35 -4.59 -13.77
CA ILE A 99 -12.69 -5.16 -13.72
C ILE A 99 -12.88 -6.09 -14.90
N ALA A 100 -13.17 -7.37 -14.64
CA ALA A 100 -13.40 -8.33 -15.70
C ALA A 100 -14.73 -8.04 -16.41
N LEU A 101 -14.72 -8.10 -17.74
CA LEU A 101 -15.93 -7.92 -18.55
C LEU A 101 -16.99 -8.99 -18.25
N SER A 102 -16.59 -10.17 -17.75
CA SER A 102 -17.51 -11.23 -17.32
C SER A 102 -18.39 -10.84 -16.14
N ASP A 103 -17.94 -9.88 -15.34
CA ASP A 103 -18.61 -9.47 -14.09
C ASP A 103 -19.62 -8.34 -14.35
N LEU A 104 -19.68 -7.86 -15.59
CA LEU A 104 -20.51 -6.74 -16.01
C LEU A 104 -21.65 -7.20 -16.94
N PRO A 105 -22.84 -6.58 -16.83
CA PRO A 105 -23.89 -6.80 -17.82
C PRO A 105 -23.49 -6.25 -19.19
N GLU A 106 -23.87 -6.94 -20.27
CA GLU A 106 -23.51 -6.57 -21.65
C GLU A 106 -23.88 -5.11 -22.02
N GLU A 107 -24.99 -4.59 -21.49
CA GLU A 107 -25.43 -3.19 -21.70
C GLU A 107 -24.36 -2.21 -21.18
N LEU A 108 -23.79 -2.50 -20.02
CA LEU A 108 -22.80 -1.65 -19.35
C LEU A 108 -21.43 -1.76 -20.00
N VAL A 109 -21.05 -2.95 -20.47
CA VAL A 109 -19.87 -3.14 -21.31
C VAL A 109 -19.95 -2.27 -22.57
N LYS A 110 -21.10 -2.29 -23.26
CA LYS A 110 -21.31 -1.48 -24.47
C LYS A 110 -21.26 0.02 -24.19
N GLU A 111 -21.90 0.48 -23.12
CA GLU A 111 -21.87 1.89 -22.70
C GLU A 111 -20.43 2.35 -22.40
N THR A 112 -19.66 1.51 -21.72
CA THR A 112 -18.26 1.79 -21.37
C THR A 112 -17.36 1.84 -22.61
N GLU A 113 -17.55 0.92 -23.57
CA GLU A 113 -16.81 0.97 -24.83
C GLU A 113 -17.13 2.23 -25.66
N GLU A 114 -18.38 2.68 -25.65
CA GLU A 114 -18.80 3.94 -26.28
C GLU A 114 -18.17 5.15 -25.58
N HIS A 115 -18.08 5.13 -24.25
CA HIS A 115 -17.39 6.16 -23.47
C HIS A 115 -15.91 6.27 -23.86
N LEU A 116 -15.18 5.14 -23.85
CA LEU A 116 -13.76 5.09 -24.20
C LEU A 116 -13.51 5.51 -25.66
N ALA A 117 -14.36 5.12 -26.59
CA ALA A 117 -14.24 5.54 -27.98
C ALA A 117 -14.40 7.06 -28.16
N GLY A 118 -15.14 7.73 -27.26
CA GLY A 118 -15.31 9.17 -27.23
C GLY A 118 -14.18 9.93 -26.54
N HIS A 119 -13.35 9.24 -25.73
CA HIS A 119 -12.32 9.84 -24.87
C HIS A 119 -10.97 9.10 -25.00
N PRO A 120 -10.36 9.04 -26.20
CA PRO A 120 -9.10 8.34 -26.41
C PRO A 120 -7.94 8.89 -25.56
N GLU A 121 -8.02 10.14 -25.11
CA GLU A 121 -7.04 10.79 -24.23
C GLU A 121 -6.93 10.15 -22.84
N LEU A 122 -7.98 9.47 -22.36
CA LEU A 122 -7.97 8.85 -21.03
C LEU A 122 -6.94 7.72 -20.92
N ALA A 123 -6.77 6.93 -21.98
CA ALA A 123 -5.80 5.85 -22.00
C ALA A 123 -4.35 6.38 -21.96
N GLU A 124 -4.08 7.49 -22.66
CA GLU A 124 -2.76 8.14 -22.64
C GLU A 124 -2.48 8.76 -21.27
N ALA A 125 -3.47 9.40 -20.66
CA ALA A 125 -3.36 9.95 -19.31
C ALA A 125 -3.10 8.86 -18.27
N TYR A 126 -3.81 7.74 -18.36
CA TYR A 126 -3.58 6.56 -17.53
C TYR A 126 -2.16 6.02 -17.69
N ASP A 127 -1.72 5.76 -18.92
CA ASP A 127 -0.37 5.22 -19.17
C ASP A 127 0.72 6.16 -18.63
N LYS A 128 0.53 7.48 -18.76
CA LYS A 128 1.45 8.47 -18.17
C LYS A 128 1.42 8.42 -16.63
N GLN A 129 0.25 8.33 -16.01
CA GLN A 129 0.14 8.27 -14.55
C GLN A 129 0.78 7.00 -13.98
N ILE A 130 0.61 5.84 -14.63
CA ILE A 130 1.28 4.60 -14.23
C ILE A 130 2.80 4.76 -14.29
N GLN A 131 3.34 5.32 -15.37
CA GLN A 131 4.78 5.60 -15.46
C GLN A 131 5.26 6.51 -14.33
N ILE A 132 4.51 7.57 -14.03
CA ILE A 132 4.83 8.49 -12.91
C ILE A 132 4.86 7.73 -11.58
N SER A 133 3.83 6.93 -11.29
CA SER A 133 3.72 6.16 -10.05
C SER A 133 4.83 5.11 -9.91
N GLU A 134 5.30 4.53 -11.02
CA GLU A 134 6.44 3.61 -11.08
C GLU A 134 7.80 4.33 -10.99
N GLY A 135 7.80 5.67 -10.95
CA GLY A 135 9.00 6.50 -10.81
C GLY A 135 9.69 6.88 -12.12
N TYR A 136 8.97 6.81 -13.24
CA TYR A 136 9.44 7.21 -14.57
C TYR A 136 8.72 8.47 -15.04
N PHE A 137 9.39 9.60 -14.90
CA PHE A 137 8.88 10.92 -15.29
C PHE A 137 10.03 11.82 -15.75
N GLU A 138 9.75 13.02 -16.22
CA GLU A 138 10.76 14.05 -16.53
C GLU A 138 10.77 15.12 -15.42
N ASP A 139 11.92 15.73 -15.15
CA ASP A 139 12.03 16.78 -14.11
C ASP A 139 11.10 17.97 -14.38
N ALA A 140 10.85 18.25 -15.66
CA ALA A 140 9.95 19.32 -16.10
C ALA A 140 8.47 19.03 -15.80
N ASP A 141 8.10 17.78 -15.55
CA ASP A 141 6.74 17.41 -15.15
C ASP A 141 6.50 17.71 -13.67
N VAL A 142 7.55 17.73 -12.83
CA VAL A 142 7.42 17.96 -11.38
C VAL A 142 6.96 19.39 -11.08
N LYS A 143 6.03 19.55 -10.13
CA LYS A 143 5.47 20.84 -9.72
C LYS A 143 5.44 20.96 -8.20
N ASP A 144 5.58 22.19 -7.71
CA ASP A 144 5.36 22.50 -6.30
C ASP A 144 3.92 22.13 -5.87
N ARG A 145 3.75 21.76 -4.60
CA ARG A 145 2.48 21.37 -3.99
C ARG A 145 2.34 21.99 -2.60
N ASP A 146 1.12 22.42 -2.29
CA ASP A 146 0.78 23.01 -1.00
C ASP A 146 0.42 21.92 0.03
N LEU A 147 0.60 22.19 1.32
CA LEU A 147 0.29 21.23 2.39
C LEU A 147 -1.19 20.77 2.36
N SER A 148 -2.09 21.64 1.90
CA SER A 148 -3.52 21.34 1.78
C SER A 148 -3.84 20.17 0.85
N GLU A 149 -2.91 19.78 -0.04
CA GLU A 149 -3.07 18.60 -0.89
C GLU A 149 -3.15 17.29 -0.08
N TRP A 150 -2.62 17.29 1.15
CA TRP A 150 -2.72 16.17 2.10
C TRP A 150 -3.74 16.42 3.22
N ALA A 151 -4.56 17.49 3.14
CA ALA A 151 -5.52 17.81 4.18
C ALA A 151 -6.51 16.67 4.42
N GLY A 152 -6.71 16.31 5.68
CA GLY A 152 -7.53 15.16 6.05
C GLY A 152 -7.14 14.55 7.40
N GLU A 153 -7.83 13.48 7.76
CA GLU A 153 -7.50 12.64 8.91
C GLU A 153 -6.98 11.30 8.39
N TRP A 154 -5.85 10.86 8.94
CA TRP A 154 -5.08 9.74 8.40
C TRP A 154 -4.68 8.78 9.51
N GLN A 155 -4.69 7.48 9.23
CA GLN A 155 -4.32 6.40 10.14
C GLN A 155 -3.12 5.61 9.61
N SER A 156 -2.22 5.21 10.51
CA SER A 156 -1.07 4.38 10.17
C SER A 156 -1.50 2.97 9.78
N VAL A 157 -0.88 2.41 8.74
CA VAL A 157 -1.12 1.02 8.32
C VAL A 157 -0.40 -0.02 9.19
N TYR A 158 0.55 0.42 10.02
CA TYR A 158 1.43 -0.47 10.79
C TYR A 158 0.67 -1.49 11.67
N PRO A 159 -0.40 -1.12 12.40
CA PRO A 159 -1.16 -2.09 13.20
C PRO A 159 -1.76 -3.25 12.39
N TYR A 160 -2.18 -3.00 11.15
CA TYR A 160 -2.74 -4.03 10.25
C TYR A 160 -1.66 -4.98 9.70
N LEU A 161 -0.40 -4.54 9.66
CA LEU A 161 0.71 -5.44 9.39
C LEU A 161 1.02 -6.32 10.60
N GLU A 162 1.00 -5.74 11.80
CA GLU A 162 1.31 -6.45 13.05
C GLU A 162 0.27 -7.52 13.40
N ASP A 163 -1.02 -7.24 13.18
CA ASP A 163 -2.10 -8.18 13.49
C ASP A 163 -2.33 -9.26 12.42
N GLY A 164 -1.65 -9.17 11.28
CA GLY A 164 -1.71 -10.13 10.18
C GLY A 164 -2.79 -9.83 9.12
N THR A 165 -3.57 -8.76 9.27
CA THR A 165 -4.55 -8.31 8.26
C THR A 165 -3.93 -8.18 6.87
N LEU A 166 -2.69 -7.69 6.80
CA LEU A 166 -1.97 -7.47 5.54
C LEU A 166 -1.15 -8.69 5.05
N ASP A 167 -1.22 -9.85 5.72
CA ASP A 167 -0.50 -11.06 5.28
C ASP A 167 -0.81 -11.46 3.83
N PRO A 168 -2.07 -11.38 3.32
CA PRO A 168 -2.37 -11.69 1.93
C PRO A 168 -1.63 -10.80 0.91
N VAL A 169 -1.30 -9.56 1.28
CA VAL A 169 -0.52 -8.65 0.42
C VAL A 169 0.89 -9.21 0.24
N MET A 170 1.51 -9.68 1.32
CA MET A 170 2.88 -10.22 1.30
C MET A 170 2.93 -11.55 0.55
N GLU A 171 1.91 -12.39 0.72
CA GLU A 171 1.75 -13.62 -0.05
C GLU A 171 1.62 -13.33 -1.54
N GLN A 172 0.78 -12.36 -1.93
CA GLN A 172 0.63 -11.98 -3.33
C GLN A 172 1.95 -11.47 -3.94
N LYS A 173 2.67 -10.60 -3.23
CA LYS A 173 3.98 -10.08 -3.70
C LYS A 173 5.01 -11.21 -3.84
N ALA A 174 5.00 -12.20 -2.94
CA ALA A 174 5.86 -13.38 -3.03
C ALA A 174 5.51 -14.33 -4.19
N MET A 175 4.28 -14.27 -4.72
CA MET A 175 3.85 -15.07 -5.87
C MET A 175 4.19 -14.43 -7.22
N ASP A 176 4.67 -13.18 -7.24
CA ASP A 176 5.14 -12.58 -8.49
C ASP A 176 6.31 -13.40 -9.06
N LYS A 177 6.26 -13.65 -10.37
CA LYS A 177 7.28 -14.45 -11.08
C LYS A 177 8.68 -13.83 -10.98
N ASP A 178 8.77 -12.52 -10.79
CA ASP A 178 10.01 -11.75 -10.70
C ASP A 178 10.39 -11.48 -9.23
N SER A 179 9.65 -12.04 -8.25
CA SER A 179 9.95 -11.88 -6.83
C SER A 179 11.22 -12.63 -6.42
N GLU A 180 12.08 -11.93 -5.67
CA GLU A 180 13.27 -12.50 -5.03
C GLU A 180 13.07 -12.79 -3.54
N MET A 181 11.91 -12.41 -2.99
CA MET A 181 11.58 -12.53 -1.57
C MET A 181 10.35 -13.42 -1.37
N ASN A 182 10.34 -14.16 -0.26
CA ASN A 182 9.17 -14.88 0.22
C ASN A 182 8.27 -13.96 1.08
N ALA A 183 7.09 -14.45 1.48
CA ALA A 183 6.11 -13.64 2.22
C ALA A 183 6.63 -13.16 3.60
N GLU A 184 7.42 -13.97 4.30
CA GLU A 184 8.04 -13.59 5.58
C GLU A 184 9.09 -12.50 5.39
N GLU A 185 9.94 -12.62 4.36
CA GLU A 185 10.93 -11.60 4.00
C GLU A 185 10.25 -10.27 3.59
N TYR A 186 9.14 -10.33 2.85
CA TYR A 186 8.35 -9.13 2.57
C TYR A 186 7.76 -8.54 3.85
N LYS A 187 7.20 -9.36 4.74
CA LYS A 187 6.66 -8.88 6.01
C LYS A 187 7.74 -8.19 6.84
N GLU A 188 8.96 -8.73 6.90
CA GLU A 188 10.10 -8.08 7.57
C GLU A 188 10.49 -6.74 6.92
N TYR A 189 10.52 -6.69 5.58
CA TYR A 189 10.79 -5.46 4.84
C TYR A 189 9.74 -4.37 5.12
N TYR A 190 8.45 -4.70 5.00
CA TYR A 190 7.36 -3.78 5.29
C TYR A 190 7.24 -3.45 6.78
N THR A 191 7.68 -4.32 7.69
CA THR A 191 7.75 -4.02 9.12
C THR A 191 8.70 -2.85 9.36
N LYS A 192 9.89 -2.87 8.76
CA LYS A 192 10.83 -1.74 8.84
C LYS A 192 10.26 -0.49 8.17
N GLY A 193 9.63 -0.66 7.02
CA GLY A 193 8.99 0.43 6.28
C GLY A 193 7.90 1.14 7.09
N TYR A 194 6.91 0.40 7.55
CA TYR A 194 5.71 0.98 8.17
C TYR A 194 5.86 1.35 9.64
N GLN A 195 6.87 0.81 10.34
CA GLN A 195 7.03 1.02 11.78
C GLN A 195 6.97 2.49 12.17
N THR A 196 6.07 2.83 13.08
CA THR A 196 5.91 4.17 13.62
C THR A 196 5.20 4.15 14.96
N ASP A 197 5.45 5.14 15.82
CA ASP A 197 4.68 5.39 17.03
C ASP A 197 3.54 6.42 16.82
N VAL A 198 3.49 7.04 15.64
CA VAL A 198 2.45 7.98 15.24
C VAL A 198 1.30 7.19 14.61
N GLY A 199 0.25 6.95 15.40
CA GLY A 199 -0.91 6.16 14.96
C GLY A 199 -1.88 6.94 14.08
N GLN A 200 -1.96 8.26 14.26
CA GLN A 200 -2.86 9.13 13.51
C GLN A 200 -2.18 10.45 13.17
N VAL A 201 -2.49 10.98 11.99
CA VAL A 201 -2.06 12.31 11.55
C VAL A 201 -3.29 13.10 11.08
N THR A 202 -3.45 14.33 11.54
CA THR A 202 -4.48 15.25 11.04
C THR A 202 -3.80 16.42 10.37
N ILE A 203 -4.18 16.71 9.12
CA ILE A 203 -3.55 17.74 8.29
C ILE A 203 -4.61 18.77 7.91
N THR A 204 -4.27 20.04 8.05
CA THR A 204 -5.10 21.17 7.62
C THR A 204 -4.40 21.94 6.49
N GLU A 205 -4.81 23.19 6.24
CA GLU A 205 -4.17 24.04 5.21
C GLU A 205 -2.70 24.31 5.51
N ASP A 206 -2.34 24.52 6.78
CA ASP A 206 -1.00 24.95 7.20
C ASP A 206 -0.46 24.17 8.41
N SER A 207 -1.25 23.29 9.03
CA SER A 207 -0.86 22.58 10.25
C SER A 207 -0.91 21.07 10.13
N ILE A 208 -0.06 20.39 10.91
CA ILE A 208 -0.08 18.94 11.09
C ILE A 208 -0.16 18.63 12.58
N THR A 209 -1.08 17.74 12.96
CA THR A 209 -1.19 17.16 14.30
C THR A 209 -0.76 15.70 14.25
N PHE A 210 0.22 15.33 15.09
CA PHE A 210 0.76 13.98 15.22
C PHE A 210 0.24 13.35 16.51
N LYS A 211 -0.37 12.17 16.41
CA LYS A 211 -0.92 11.45 17.56
C LYS A 211 -0.12 10.20 17.88
N ARG A 212 0.39 10.13 19.10
CA ARG A 212 1.13 9.00 19.67
C ARG A 212 0.39 8.47 20.89
N GLY A 213 -0.48 7.48 20.67
CA GLY A 213 -1.41 7.00 21.70
C GLY A 213 -2.33 8.13 22.20
N ASP A 214 -2.23 8.47 23.49
CA ASP A 214 -3.00 9.55 24.13
C ASP A 214 -2.35 10.94 24.02
N GLN A 215 -1.16 11.02 23.42
CA GLN A 215 -0.42 12.27 23.25
C GLN A 215 -0.63 12.82 21.85
N GLU A 216 -0.79 14.14 21.74
CA GLU A 216 -0.92 14.85 20.48
C GLU A 216 0.03 16.06 20.50
N ALA A 217 0.69 16.32 19.38
CA ALA A 217 1.54 17.50 19.16
C ALA A 217 1.19 18.13 17.82
N THR A 218 0.96 19.44 17.80
CA THR A 218 0.53 20.18 16.62
C THR A 218 1.52 21.29 16.27
N ALA A 219 1.81 21.45 14.98
CA ALA A 219 2.61 22.56 14.49
C ALA A 219 2.15 23.06 13.13
N THR A 220 2.50 24.31 12.85
CA THR A 220 2.38 24.95 11.54
C THR A 220 3.66 24.70 10.74
N TYR A 221 3.49 24.44 9.46
CA TYR A 221 4.59 24.11 8.55
C TYR A 221 4.57 25.01 7.32
N GLU A 222 5.76 25.42 6.87
CA GLU A 222 5.96 26.17 5.63
C GLU A 222 6.62 25.26 4.58
N TYR A 223 6.20 25.41 3.33
CA TYR A 223 6.75 24.66 2.21
C TYR A 223 8.21 25.04 1.94
N SER A 224 9.08 24.05 1.88
CA SER A 224 10.53 24.18 1.69
C SER A 224 11.02 23.67 0.34
N GLY A 225 10.10 23.44 -0.61
CA GLY A 225 10.40 22.91 -1.94
C GLY A 225 10.21 21.41 -2.05
N TYR A 226 10.68 20.83 -3.15
CA TYR A 226 10.69 19.38 -3.36
C TYR A 226 12.11 18.88 -3.69
N GLN A 227 12.32 17.58 -3.50
CA GLN A 227 13.54 16.89 -3.88
C GLN A 227 13.20 15.67 -4.73
N ILE A 228 13.86 15.56 -5.90
CA ILE A 228 13.81 14.36 -6.73
C ILE A 228 14.90 13.41 -6.25
N LEU A 229 14.52 12.16 -5.98
CA LEU A 229 15.40 11.08 -5.56
C LEU A 229 15.58 10.10 -6.71
N GLU A 230 16.80 9.62 -6.89
CA GLU A 230 17.14 8.57 -7.86
C GLU A 230 17.47 7.30 -7.10
N TYR A 231 16.84 6.19 -7.47
CA TYR A 231 17.05 4.89 -6.84
C TYR A 231 17.94 4.00 -7.71
N GLU A 232 18.56 2.98 -7.11
CA GLU A 232 19.51 2.09 -7.80
C GLU A 232 18.89 1.36 -9.00
N LYS A 233 17.58 1.07 -8.94
CA LYS A 233 16.83 0.43 -10.03
C LYS A 233 16.59 1.37 -11.22
N GLY A 234 16.94 2.64 -11.11
CA GLY A 234 16.77 3.67 -12.14
C GLY A 234 15.42 4.37 -12.12
N ASN A 235 14.48 3.91 -11.30
CA ASN A 235 13.26 4.65 -10.98
C ASN A 235 13.55 5.79 -9.99
N ARG A 236 12.60 6.70 -9.87
CA ARG A 236 12.75 7.95 -9.12
C ARG A 236 11.54 8.21 -8.24
N GLY A 237 11.71 9.07 -7.24
CA GLY A 237 10.63 9.51 -6.35
C GLY A 237 10.73 11.02 -6.09
N VAL A 238 9.63 11.63 -5.66
CA VAL A 238 9.62 13.05 -5.27
C VAL A 238 9.24 13.15 -3.81
N ARG A 239 10.03 13.88 -3.02
CA ARG A 239 9.68 14.29 -1.66
C ARG A 239 9.28 15.75 -1.63
N TYR A 240 8.15 16.07 -1.01
CA TYR A 240 7.71 17.44 -0.76
C TYR A 240 8.05 17.83 0.67
N LEU A 241 8.85 18.87 0.84
CA LEU A 241 9.49 19.23 2.10
C LEU A 241 8.71 20.33 2.81
N PHE A 242 8.48 20.14 4.10
CA PHE A 242 7.78 21.08 4.96
C PHE A 242 8.56 21.30 6.27
N THR A 243 8.84 22.55 6.61
CA THR A 243 9.61 22.92 7.81
C THR A 243 8.70 23.55 8.85
N LYS A 244 8.80 23.08 10.10
CA LYS A 244 8.05 23.64 11.23
C LYS A 244 8.42 25.11 11.45
N THR A 245 7.41 25.97 11.54
CA THR A 245 7.60 27.40 11.82
C THR A 245 7.19 27.76 13.25
N GLU A 246 6.12 27.16 13.76
CA GLU A 246 5.61 27.36 15.12
C GLU A 246 4.74 26.18 15.57
N GLY A 247 4.44 26.11 16.87
CA GLY A 247 3.63 25.04 17.46
C GLY A 247 4.32 24.37 18.63
N ASP A 248 3.88 23.15 18.93
CA ASP A 248 4.38 22.36 20.05
C ASP A 248 5.85 21.97 19.84
N GLU A 249 6.59 21.82 20.95
CA GLU A 249 8.01 21.44 20.92
C GLU A 249 8.15 20.01 20.38
N GLU A 250 7.22 19.13 20.76
CA GLU A 250 7.15 17.70 20.43
C GLU A 250 6.69 17.39 19.00
N ALA A 251 6.26 18.40 18.24
CA ALA A 251 5.96 18.22 16.82
C ALA A 251 7.27 18.22 16.00
N PRO A 252 7.46 17.34 15.01
CA PRO A 252 8.71 17.24 14.25
C PRO A 252 9.15 18.55 13.61
N ALA A 253 10.45 18.84 13.61
CA ALA A 253 11.01 20.04 12.98
C ALA A 253 10.91 20.02 11.44
N SER A 254 11.06 18.85 10.84
CA SER A 254 11.02 18.64 9.38
C SER A 254 10.08 17.50 9.04
N VAL A 255 9.27 17.69 7.99
CA VAL A 255 8.33 16.69 7.46
C VAL A 255 8.51 16.58 5.94
N GLN A 256 8.42 15.37 5.38
CA GLN A 256 8.46 15.13 3.95
C GLN A 256 7.35 14.14 3.54
N PHE A 257 6.63 14.46 2.46
CA PHE A 257 5.61 13.60 1.87
C PHE A 257 6.12 12.94 0.58
N SER A 258 5.75 11.68 0.38
CA SER A 258 5.87 10.94 -0.88
C SER A 258 4.61 10.11 -1.09
N ASP A 259 3.90 10.32 -2.19
CA ASP A 259 2.56 9.74 -2.45
C ASP A 259 2.37 9.32 -3.91
N HIS A 260 3.48 9.02 -4.59
CA HIS A 260 3.50 8.62 -6.00
C HIS A 260 3.03 9.69 -7.00
N ASN A 261 2.73 10.92 -6.54
CA ASN A 261 2.33 12.04 -7.38
C ASN A 261 3.41 13.12 -7.47
N ILE A 262 3.64 13.63 -8.68
CA ILE A 262 4.71 14.61 -8.97
C ILE A 262 4.20 16.04 -9.24
N ALA A 263 2.89 16.22 -9.18
CA ALA A 263 2.21 17.50 -9.38
C ALA A 263 0.92 17.51 -8.54
N PRO A 264 0.24 18.66 -8.40
CA PRO A 264 -1.05 18.72 -7.70
C PRO A 264 -2.01 17.64 -8.18
N ALA A 265 -2.53 16.86 -7.23
CA ALA A 265 -3.32 15.67 -7.46
C ALA A 265 -4.51 15.69 -6.48
N HIS A 266 -5.67 15.28 -6.98
CA HIS A 266 -6.87 15.19 -6.16
C HIS A 266 -7.07 13.74 -5.70
N ASP A 267 -7.84 13.57 -4.61
CA ASP A 267 -8.32 12.28 -4.15
C ASP A 267 -7.21 11.27 -3.79
N LEU A 268 -6.22 11.73 -3.02
CA LEU A 268 -5.11 10.92 -2.50
C LEU A 268 -5.62 9.68 -1.74
N SER A 269 -5.17 8.48 -2.11
CA SER A 269 -5.49 7.23 -1.38
C SER A 269 -4.58 7.03 -0.18
N HIS A 270 -3.30 7.39 -0.29
CA HIS A 270 -2.33 7.20 0.78
C HIS A 270 -1.06 8.04 0.56
N PHE A 271 -0.22 8.10 1.59
CA PHE A 271 1.13 8.65 1.47
C PHE A 271 2.11 7.99 2.44
N HIS A 272 3.39 8.14 2.12
CA HIS A 272 4.51 7.92 3.03
C HIS A 272 4.94 9.25 3.67
N LEU A 273 5.11 9.23 4.98
CA LEU A 273 5.47 10.40 5.78
C LEU A 273 6.81 10.18 6.47
N TYR A 274 7.79 11.01 6.13
CA TYR A 274 9.07 11.07 6.81
C TYR A 274 9.08 12.28 7.72
N PHE A 275 9.54 12.13 8.95
CA PHE A 275 9.58 13.25 9.90
C PHE A 275 10.73 13.09 10.90
N SER A 276 11.32 14.21 11.30
CA SER A 276 12.44 14.25 12.24
C SER A 276 12.56 15.62 12.91
N ASP A 277 13.28 15.66 14.03
CA ASP A 277 13.72 16.92 14.66
C ASP A 277 14.98 17.50 14.01
N GLU A 278 15.57 16.78 13.04
CA GLU A 278 16.70 17.22 12.24
C GLU A 278 16.25 17.93 10.94
N GLY A 279 17.22 18.39 10.14
CA GLY A 279 16.94 19.06 8.87
C GLY A 279 16.58 18.09 7.74
N HIS A 280 16.10 18.65 6.62
CA HIS A 280 15.72 17.87 5.45
C HIS A 280 16.87 17.06 4.83
N ASP A 281 18.12 17.54 4.93
CA ASP A 281 19.30 16.87 4.38
C ASP A 281 19.51 15.49 5.00
N GLN A 282 19.28 15.33 6.30
CA GLN A 282 19.39 14.03 6.97
C GLN A 282 18.20 13.15 6.63
N LEU A 283 17.01 13.74 6.62
CA LEU A 283 15.77 12.99 6.37
C LEU A 283 15.72 12.42 4.96
N ILE A 284 16.36 13.08 3.98
CA ILE A 284 16.45 12.59 2.60
C ILE A 284 17.24 11.29 2.46
N GLU A 285 18.16 11.01 3.39
CA GLU A 285 19.00 9.82 3.39
C GLU A 285 18.25 8.59 3.95
N GLU A 286 17.12 8.80 4.64
CA GLU A 286 16.25 7.72 5.14
C GLU A 286 15.54 7.03 3.98
N LEU A 287 15.82 5.75 3.75
CA LEU A 287 15.23 4.95 2.67
C LEU A 287 14.59 3.66 3.17
N GLU A 288 14.71 3.34 4.46
CA GLU A 288 14.29 2.07 5.04
C GLU A 288 13.00 2.18 5.85
N ASN A 289 12.79 3.32 6.55
CA ASN A 289 11.58 3.60 7.31
C ASN A 289 10.75 4.71 6.62
N TRP A 290 9.53 4.34 6.24
CA TRP A 290 8.57 5.15 5.49
C TRP A 290 7.16 4.90 6.03
N PRO A 291 6.85 5.42 7.24
CA PRO A 291 5.53 5.34 7.84
C PRO A 291 4.43 5.70 6.82
N THR A 292 3.44 4.82 6.68
CA THR A 292 2.44 4.92 5.61
C THR A 292 1.05 5.10 6.19
N TYR A 293 0.29 6.00 5.58
CA TYR A 293 -1.00 6.43 6.11
C TYR A 293 -2.10 6.40 5.05
N TYR A 294 -3.27 5.94 5.46
CA TYR A 294 -4.52 5.92 4.69
C TYR A 294 -5.59 6.78 5.38
N PRO A 295 -6.69 7.16 4.72
CA PRO A 295 -7.76 7.92 5.34
C PRO A 295 -8.29 7.25 6.61
N ALA A 296 -8.53 8.02 7.66
CA ALA A 296 -8.92 7.51 8.98
C ALA A 296 -10.33 6.88 8.99
N ASP A 297 -11.15 7.13 7.97
CA ASP A 297 -12.47 6.55 7.81
C ASP A 297 -12.47 5.23 7.03
N TRP A 298 -11.33 4.80 6.48
CA TRP A 298 -11.19 3.50 5.85
C TRP A 298 -11.09 2.38 6.90
N ASP A 299 -11.73 1.25 6.62
CA ASP A 299 -11.57 0.06 7.43
C ASP A 299 -10.42 -0.85 6.94
N ALA A 300 -10.14 -1.90 7.72
CA ALA A 300 -9.07 -2.87 7.44
C ALA A 300 -9.20 -3.52 6.05
N GLY A 301 -10.41 -3.81 5.61
CA GLY A 301 -10.64 -4.50 4.34
C GLY A 301 -10.55 -3.55 3.14
N GLN A 302 -10.90 -2.28 3.29
CA GLN A 302 -10.63 -1.25 2.28
C GLN A 302 -9.13 -1.06 2.07
N ILE A 303 -8.35 -0.94 3.16
CA ILE A 303 -6.88 -0.82 3.09
C ILE A 303 -6.27 -2.07 2.46
N LEU A 304 -6.71 -3.27 2.86
CA LEU A 304 -6.24 -4.53 2.28
C LEU A 304 -6.54 -4.61 0.78
N ALA A 305 -7.77 -4.30 0.39
CA ALA A 305 -8.20 -4.35 -1.01
C ALA A 305 -7.38 -3.39 -1.88
N ASP A 306 -7.08 -2.21 -1.37
CA ASP A 306 -6.25 -1.22 -2.04
C ASP A 306 -4.81 -1.70 -2.22
N LEU A 307 -4.16 -2.15 -1.14
CA LEU A 307 -2.80 -2.67 -1.17
C LEU A 307 -2.62 -3.92 -2.06
N LEU A 308 -3.67 -4.71 -2.27
CA LEU A 308 -3.65 -5.84 -3.22
C LEU A 308 -3.64 -5.39 -4.69
N ASN A 309 -4.00 -4.13 -4.97
CA ASN A 309 -3.92 -3.54 -6.31
C ASN A 309 -2.63 -2.73 -6.55
N HIS A 310 -1.70 -2.72 -5.57
CA HIS A 310 -0.38 -2.09 -5.62
C HIS A 310 0.76 -3.10 -5.73
#